data_AF-A0A1T4ZKQ7-F1
#
_entry.id   AF-A0A1T4ZKQ7-F1
#
_cell.length_a   1.000
_cell.length_b   1.000
_cell.length_c   1.000
_cell.angle_alpha   90.00
_cell.angle_beta   90.00
_cell.angle_gamma   90.00
#
_symmetry.space_group_name_H-M   'P 1'
#
loop_
_entity.id
_entity.type
_entity.pdbx_description
1 polymer ?
#
loop_
_entity_poly.entity_id
_entity_poly.type
_entity_poly.pdbx_seq_one_letter_code
_entity_poly.pdbx_strand_id
1 'polypeptide(L)'
;MLNLTYNYKLKPTKEQIEIIEHNLDVCKSVWNYALYERKLWYNSRSCKVNMCSLNSEYIVEPFEYPSYHNQSAKLTLAKKNNAFLKSGNAQAMQQTLRKLDRAFNDMKSKNMGFPRYKKKIKSFNLPCSAQTEKLSFQIGSSTL
;
A
#
# COMPACT_ATOMS: atom_id res chain seq x y z
N MET A 1 4.84 0.62 35.20
CA MET A 1 5.46 -0.36 34.28
C MET A 1 6.12 0.42 33.15
N LEU A 2 7.45 0.41 33.04
CA LEU A 2 8.17 1.15 31.98
C LEU A 2 8.27 0.25 30.74
N ASN A 3 7.69 0.68 29.62
CA ASN A 3 7.90 0.03 28.33
C ASN A 3 9.13 0.64 27.66
N LEU A 4 10.24 -0.10 27.60
CA LEU A 4 11.40 0.29 26.82
C LEU A 4 11.18 -0.04 25.35
N THR A 5 11.41 0.95 24.48
CA THR A 5 11.40 0.76 23.02
C THR A 5 12.83 0.86 22.51
N TYR A 6 13.25 -0.16 21.76
CA TYR A 6 14.60 -0.25 21.22
C TYR A 6 14.60 0.00 19.72
N ASN A 7 15.57 0.77 19.25
CA ASN A 7 15.78 1.03 17.83
C ASN A 7 17.09 0.39 17.39
N TYR A 8 17.02 -0.53 16.44
CA TYR A 8 18.19 -1.24 15.90
C TYR A 8 18.44 -0.83 14.44
N LYS A 9 19.72 -0.64 14.10
CA LYS A 9 20.13 -0.43 12.70
C LYS A 9 20.51 -1.76 12.07
N LEU A 10 19.74 -2.21 11.09
CA LEU A 10 20.05 -3.39 10.31
C LEU A 10 21.13 -3.07 9.25
N LYS A 11 22.09 -3.98 9.07
CA LYS A 11 23.05 -3.97 7.96
C LYS A 11 22.76 -5.18 7.05
N PRO A 12 21.82 -5.05 6.09
CA PRO A 12 21.39 -6.19 5.29
C PRO A 12 22.47 -6.63 4.29
N THR A 13 22.44 -7.91 3.91
CA THR A 13 23.23 -8.45 2.80
C THR A 13 22.67 -7.98 1.45
N LYS A 14 23.42 -8.15 0.36
CA LYS A 14 22.97 -7.77 -1.00
C LYS A 14 21.65 -8.46 -1.37
N GLU A 15 21.55 -9.76 -1.12
CA GLU A 15 20.32 -10.55 -1.36
C GLU A 15 19.13 -10.05 -0.54
N GLN A 16 19.35 -9.68 0.72
CA GLN A 16 18.30 -9.11 1.57
C GLN A 16 17.82 -7.74 1.05
N ILE A 17 18.73 -6.92 0.50
CA ILE A 17 18.38 -5.64 -0.10
C ILE A 17 17.46 -5.86 -1.30
N GLU A 18 17.80 -6.78 -2.20
CA GLU A 18 16.98 -7.10 -3.38
C GLU A 18 15.57 -7.55 -2.97
N ILE A 19 15.45 -8.39 -1.93
CA ILE A 19 14.14 -8.80 -1.39
C ILE A 19 13.36 -7.59 -0.84
N ILE A 20 14.02 -6.68 -0.13
CA ILE A 20 13.40 -5.47 0.43
C ILE A 20 12.92 -4.55 -0.71
N GLU A 21 13.75 -4.32 -1.71
CA GLU A 21 13.42 -3.47 -2.87
C GLU A 21 12.26 -4.05 -3.69
N HIS A 22 12.28 -5.35 -3.94
CA HIS A 22 11.17 -6.05 -4.59
C HIS A 22 9.85 -5.88 -3.82
N ASN A 23 9.88 -6.03 -2.49
CA ASN A 23 8.70 -5.80 -1.65
C ASN A 23 8.21 -4.35 -1.70
N LEU A 24 9.11 -3.37 -1.76
CA LEU A 24 8.77 -1.95 -1.90
C LEU A 24 8.09 -1.68 -3.25
N ASP A 25 8.55 -2.32 -4.33
CA ASP A 25 7.97 -2.19 -5.66
C ASP A 25 6.59 -2.83 -5.77
N VAL A 26 6.37 -3.98 -5.16
CA VAL A 26 5.04 -4.59 -5.06
C VAL A 26 4.10 -3.68 -4.26
N CYS A 27 4.54 -3.11 -3.14
CA CYS A 27 3.72 -2.16 -2.38
C CYS A 27 3.40 -0.90 -3.19
N LYS A 28 4.33 -0.44 -4.03
CA LYS A 28 4.15 0.72 -4.92
C LYS A 28 3.06 0.46 -5.96
N SER A 29 3.07 -0.71 -6.60
CA SER A 29 2.05 -1.06 -7.58
C SER A 29 0.66 -1.14 -6.94
N VAL A 30 0.56 -1.78 -5.77
CA VAL A 30 -0.71 -1.90 -5.01
C VAL A 30 -1.24 -0.53 -4.61
N TRP A 31 -0.39 0.36 -4.08
CA TRP A 31 -0.80 1.74 -3.76
C TRP A 31 -1.34 2.47 -4.98
N ASN A 32 -0.59 2.46 -6.09
CA ASN A 32 -0.92 3.23 -7.27
C ASN A 32 -2.21 2.73 -7.93
N TYR A 33 -2.38 1.41 -8.01
CA TYR A 33 -3.61 0.80 -8.54
C TYR A 33 -4.83 1.12 -7.66
N ALA A 34 -4.72 0.92 -6.34
CA ALA A 34 -5.81 1.21 -5.41
C ALA A 34 -6.18 2.70 -5.37
N LEU A 35 -5.19 3.60 -5.51
CA LEU A 35 -5.42 5.04 -5.63
C LEU A 35 -6.11 5.39 -6.93
N TYR A 36 -5.73 4.75 -8.04
CA TYR A 36 -6.40 4.93 -9.34
C TYR A 36 -7.88 4.57 -9.27
N GLU A 37 -8.24 3.39 -8.74
CA GLU A 37 -9.65 2.98 -8.59
C GLU A 37 -10.46 3.99 -7.77
N ARG A 38 -9.91 4.47 -6.65
CA ARG A 38 -10.58 5.47 -5.80
C ARG A 38 -10.76 6.80 -6.52
N LYS A 39 -9.74 7.30 -7.22
CA LYS A 39 -9.84 8.54 -8.00
C LYS A 39 -10.84 8.41 -9.14
N LEU A 40 -10.85 7.26 -9.83
CA LEU A 40 -11.81 6.97 -10.88
C LEU A 40 -13.24 7.05 -10.35
N TRP A 41 -13.51 6.45 -9.18
CA TRP A 41 -14.82 6.48 -8.54
C TRP A 41 -15.28 7.90 -8.18
N TYR A 42 -14.36 8.75 -7.67
CA TYR A 42 -14.66 10.15 -7.35
C TYR A 42 -14.92 10.99 -8.60
N ASN A 43 -14.06 10.84 -9.61
CA ASN A 43 -14.15 11.61 -10.83
C ASN A 43 -15.40 11.26 -11.65
N SER A 44 -15.80 9.98 -11.68
CA SER A 44 -17.03 9.56 -12.38
C SER A 44 -18.30 10.18 -11.81
N ARG A 45 -18.30 10.54 -10.53
CA ARG A 45 -19.43 11.16 -9.82
C ARG A 45 -19.31 12.67 -9.67
N SER A 46 -18.26 13.26 -10.23
CA SER A 46 -18.06 14.71 -10.20
C SER A 46 -18.87 15.44 -11.28
N CYS A 47 -19.41 14.73 -12.28
CA CYS A 47 -20.26 15.32 -13.31
C CYS A 47 -21.64 15.65 -12.73
N LYS A 48 -22.10 16.88 -12.92
CA LYS A 48 -23.44 17.30 -12.50
C LYS A 48 -24.46 16.64 -13.42
N VAL A 49 -25.55 16.10 -12.86
CA VAL A 49 -26.64 15.46 -13.65
C VAL A 49 -27.20 16.40 -14.73
N ASN A 50 -27.19 17.70 -14.46
CA ASN A 50 -27.76 18.72 -15.35
C ASN A 50 -26.74 19.37 -16.29
N MET A 51 -25.49 18.89 -16.34
CA MET A 51 -24.47 19.51 -17.18
C MET A 51 -23.42 18.50 -17.62
N CYS A 52 -23.37 18.25 -18.93
CA CYS A 52 -22.34 17.46 -19.58
C CYS A 52 -21.14 18.33 -19.96
N SER A 53 -19.93 17.77 -19.85
CA SER A 53 -18.69 18.44 -20.23
C SER A 53 -18.48 18.31 -21.74
N LEU A 54 -18.23 19.42 -22.44
CA LEU A 54 -18.02 19.41 -23.90
C LEU A 54 -16.73 18.70 -24.34
N ASN A 55 -15.73 18.60 -23.45
CA ASN A 55 -14.40 18.13 -23.82
C ASN A 55 -14.15 16.66 -23.44
N SER A 56 -14.56 16.25 -22.25
CA SER A 56 -14.28 14.92 -21.74
C SER A 56 -15.21 14.56 -20.60
N GLU A 57 -15.74 13.34 -20.64
CA GLU A 57 -16.58 12.76 -19.58
C GLU A 57 -16.00 11.44 -19.10
N TYR A 58 -16.23 11.15 -17.82
CA TYR A 58 -15.89 9.86 -17.23
C TYR A 58 -17.02 8.86 -17.51
N ILE A 59 -16.92 8.16 -18.63
CA ILE A 59 -17.85 7.09 -19.01
C ILE A 59 -17.35 5.80 -18.36
N VAL A 60 -17.84 5.51 -17.17
CA VAL A 60 -17.61 4.24 -16.46
C VAL A 60 -18.91 3.72 -15.89
N GLU A 61 -19.09 2.41 -15.93
CA GLU A 61 -20.26 1.77 -15.31
C GLU A 61 -20.32 2.13 -13.82
N PRO A 62 -21.52 2.40 -13.26
CA PRO A 62 -21.65 2.66 -11.83
C PRO A 62 -21.19 1.46 -11.00
N PHE A 63 -20.15 1.66 -10.19
CA PHE A 63 -19.64 0.64 -9.25
C PHE A 63 -19.56 1.17 -7.82
N GLU A 64 -19.59 0.27 -6.84
CA GLU A 64 -19.52 0.61 -5.41
C GLU A 64 -18.21 1.29 -5.02
N TYR A 65 -18.23 2.06 -3.93
CA TYR A 65 -17.03 2.73 -3.43
C TYR A 65 -15.93 1.69 -3.11
N PRO A 66 -14.71 1.83 -3.66
CA PRO A 66 -13.62 0.89 -3.42
C PRO A 66 -13.00 1.13 -2.03
N SER A 67 -13.71 0.66 -1.00
CA SER A 67 -13.28 0.66 0.40
C SER A 67 -12.05 -0.22 0.62
N TYR A 68 -11.38 -0.07 1.78
CA TYR A 68 -10.28 -0.96 2.17
C TYR A 68 -10.68 -2.45 2.07
N HIS A 69 -11.87 -2.81 2.56
CA HIS A 69 -12.34 -4.20 2.56
C HIS A 69 -12.50 -4.72 1.13
N ASN A 70 -13.14 -3.94 0.25
CA ASN A 70 -13.33 -4.31 -1.16
C ASN A 70 -11.99 -4.48 -1.88
N GLN A 71 -11.06 -3.54 -1.69
CA GLN A 71 -9.73 -3.60 -2.30
C GLN A 71 -8.87 -4.74 -1.73
N SER A 72 -9.00 -5.05 -0.45
CA SER A 72 -8.29 -6.17 0.19
C SER A 72 -8.79 -7.53 -0.31
N ALA A 73 -10.09 -7.68 -0.56
CA ALA A 73 -10.69 -8.87 -1.16
C ALA A 73 -10.24 -9.04 -2.63
N LYS A 74 -10.31 -7.96 -3.41
CA LYS A 74 -9.79 -7.91 -4.79
C LYS A 74 -8.31 -8.27 -4.86
N LEU A 75 -7.48 -7.77 -3.93
CA LEU A 75 -6.06 -8.10 -3.87
C LEU A 75 -5.85 -9.61 -3.68
N THR A 76 -6.62 -10.25 -2.79
CA THR A 76 -6.53 -11.71 -2.57
C THR A 76 -6.85 -12.50 -3.84
N LEU A 77 -7.86 -12.07 -4.60
CA LEU A 77 -8.19 -12.66 -5.90
C LEU A 77 -7.09 -12.41 -6.93
N ALA A 78 -6.60 -11.18 -7.04
CA ALA A 78 -5.56 -10.78 -7.98
C ALA A 78 -4.23 -11.52 -7.74
N LYS A 79 -3.91 -11.85 -6.49
CA LYS A 79 -2.71 -12.64 -6.15
C LYS A 79 -2.73 -14.06 -6.72
N LYS A 80 -3.89 -14.63 -7.01
CA LYS A 80 -3.98 -15.97 -7.63
C LYS A 80 -3.50 -15.95 -9.07
N ASN A 81 -3.78 -14.85 -9.79
CA ASN A 81 -3.52 -14.73 -11.21
C ASN A 81 -2.18 -14.02 -11.52
N ASN A 82 -1.68 -13.19 -10.60
CA ASN A 82 -0.48 -12.37 -10.81
C ASN A 82 0.71 -12.88 -10.00
N ALA A 83 1.71 -13.43 -10.69
CA ALA A 83 2.96 -13.90 -10.07
C ALA A 83 3.71 -12.78 -9.33
N PHE A 84 3.69 -11.54 -9.86
CA PHE A 84 4.33 -10.38 -9.24
C PHE A 84 3.72 -10.02 -7.86
N LEU A 85 2.39 -10.08 -7.74
CA LEU A 85 1.74 -9.82 -6.45
C LEU A 85 1.89 -11.00 -5.48
N LYS A 86 2.07 -12.22 -6.01
CA LYS A 86 2.28 -13.42 -5.21
C LYS A 86 3.66 -13.45 -4.55
N SER A 87 4.69 -12.92 -5.20
CA SER A 87 6.06 -12.88 -4.67
C SER A 87 6.28 -11.85 -3.56
N GLY A 88 5.43 -10.82 -3.46
CA GLY A 88 5.49 -9.83 -2.38
C GLY A 88 4.85 -10.27 -1.05
N ASN A 89 5.29 -9.64 0.04
CA ASN A 89 4.76 -9.92 1.38
C ASN A 89 3.29 -9.46 1.52
N ALA A 90 2.43 -10.40 1.89
CA ALA A 90 0.98 -10.17 2.04
C ALA A 90 0.65 -9.08 3.07
N GLN A 91 1.35 -9.06 4.21
CA GLN A 91 1.09 -8.12 5.28
C GLN A 91 1.50 -6.71 4.90
N ALA A 92 2.64 -6.55 4.21
CA ALA A 92 3.12 -5.27 3.72
C ALA A 92 2.11 -4.63 2.73
N MET A 93 1.54 -5.43 1.82
CA MET A 93 0.51 -4.97 0.89
C MET A 93 -0.77 -4.53 1.63
N GLN A 94 -1.24 -5.32 2.60
CA GLN A 94 -2.42 -4.98 3.41
C GLN A 94 -2.20 -3.70 4.24
N GLN A 95 -1.01 -3.50 4.81
CA GLN A 95 -0.66 -2.26 5.50
C GLN A 95 -0.60 -1.07 4.55
N THR A 96 -0.16 -1.27 3.32
CA THR A 96 -0.16 -0.22 2.29
C THR A 96 -1.57 0.24 1.96
N LEU A 97 -2.52 -0.68 1.83
CA LEU A 97 -3.95 -0.35 1.65
C LEU A 97 -4.53 0.39 2.87
N ARG A 98 -4.18 0.01 4.10
CA ARG A 98 -4.59 0.76 5.31
C ARG A 98 -4.00 2.17 5.38
N LYS A 99 -2.75 2.36 4.91
CA LYS A 99 -2.13 3.69 4.80
C LYS A 99 -2.87 4.55 3.78
N LEU A 100 -3.28 3.96 2.65
CA LEU A 100 -4.08 4.66 1.64
C LEU A 100 -5.43 5.09 2.24
N ASP A 101 -6.07 4.21 3.00
CA ASP A 101 -7.35 4.51 3.62
C ASP A 101 -7.28 5.67 4.62
N ARG A 102 -6.26 5.65 5.49
CA ARG A 102 -5.95 6.77 6.37
C ARG A 102 -5.71 8.07 5.60
N ALA A 103 -4.97 8.03 4.50
CA ALA A 103 -4.74 9.22 3.68
C ALA A 103 -6.04 9.80 3.09
N PHE A 104 -7.02 8.96 2.74
CA PHE A 104 -8.35 9.42 2.30
C PHE A 104 -9.20 9.94 3.46
N ASN A 105 -9.09 9.36 4.66
CA ASN A 105 -9.78 9.87 5.85
C ASN A 105 -9.20 11.21 6.30
N ASP A 106 -7.87 11.37 6.24
CA ASP A 106 -7.20 12.65 6.46
C ASP A 106 -7.61 13.70 5.42
N MET A 107 -7.70 13.31 4.15
CA MET A 107 -8.21 14.19 3.07
C MET A 107 -9.59 14.74 3.40
N LYS A 108 -10.52 13.88 3.83
CA LYS A 108 -11.90 14.27 4.18
C LYS A 108 -12.00 15.08 5.46
N SER A 109 -11.28 14.67 6.52
CA SER A 109 -11.38 15.28 7.84
C SER A 109 -10.61 16.60 7.96
N LYS A 110 -9.47 16.72 7.27
CA LYS A 110 -8.57 17.87 7.34
C LYS A 110 -8.62 18.76 6.09
N ASN A 111 -9.57 18.51 5.17
CA ASN A 111 -9.70 19.20 3.89
C ASN A 111 -8.37 19.27 3.10
N MET A 112 -7.57 18.19 3.16
CA MET A 112 -6.35 18.08 2.34
C MET A 112 -6.71 17.67 0.91
N GLY A 113 -5.78 17.89 -0.04
CA GLY A 113 -5.94 17.41 -1.41
C GLY A 113 -5.81 15.89 -1.55
N PHE A 114 -6.21 15.36 -2.71
CA PHE A 114 -6.13 13.93 -3.02
C PHE A 114 -4.71 13.35 -2.80
N PRO A 115 -4.61 12.09 -2.32
CA PRO A 115 -3.32 11.41 -2.26
C PRO A 115 -2.64 11.34 -3.64
N ARG A 116 -1.31 11.42 -3.62
CA ARG A 116 -0.48 11.38 -4.84
C ARG A 116 -0.01 9.97 -5.16
N TYR A 117 0.20 9.72 -6.45
CA TYR A 117 0.87 8.50 -6.93
C TYR A 117 2.30 8.44 -6.39
N LYS A 118 2.75 7.22 -6.06
CA LYS A 118 4.09 6.99 -5.51
C LYS A 118 5.05 6.62 -6.65
N LYS A 119 6.10 7.42 -6.79
CA LYS A 119 7.25 7.11 -7.68
C LYS A 119 8.18 6.08 -7.04
N LYS A 120 8.46 6.25 -5.74
CA LYS A 120 9.26 5.32 -4.92
C LYS A 120 8.60 5.20 -3.53
N ILE A 121 8.60 4.01 -2.96
CA ILE A 121 8.26 3.77 -1.56
C ILE A 121 9.56 3.53 -0.81
N LYS A 122 9.71 4.16 0.35
CA LYS A 122 10.92 4.09 1.18
C LYS A 122 10.78 3.17 2.40
N SER A 123 9.55 2.81 2.77
CA SER A 123 9.27 2.01 3.94
C SER A 123 7.95 1.25 3.81
N PHE A 124 7.91 0.05 4.38
CA PHE A 124 6.70 -0.73 4.59
C PHE A 124 6.64 -1.21 6.05
N ASN A 125 5.44 -1.47 6.55
CA ASN A 125 5.23 -1.87 7.93
C ASN A 125 4.86 -3.36 7.94
N LEU A 126 5.49 -4.13 8.82
CA LEU A 126 5.14 -5.51 9.10
C LEU A 126 4.65 -5.61 10.55
N PRO A 127 3.33 -5.77 10.77
CA PRO A 127 2.74 -5.78 12.11
C PRO A 127 2.89 -7.13 12.82
N CYS A 128 3.19 -8.21 12.08
CA CYS A 128 3.41 -9.53 12.66
C CYS A 128 4.92 -9.82 12.65
N SER A 129 5.41 -10.40 13.74
CA SER A 129 6.66 -11.14 13.76
C SER A 129 6.55 -12.29 12.75
N ALA A 130 6.89 -12.03 11.48
CA ALA A 130 7.15 -13.13 10.56
C ALA A 130 8.18 -14.03 11.24
N GLN A 131 7.87 -15.33 11.35
CA GLN A 131 8.82 -16.35 11.75
C GLN A 131 10.13 -16.11 10.99
N THR A 132 11.13 -15.60 11.69
CA THR A 132 12.49 -15.44 11.18
C THR A 132 13.17 -16.81 11.16
N GLU A 133 12.51 -17.84 10.62
CA GLU A 133 13.08 -19.20 10.58
C GLU A 133 14.06 -19.39 9.43
N LYS A 134 14.23 -18.40 8.55
CA LYS A 134 15.20 -18.45 7.44
C LYS A 134 16.13 -17.25 7.30
N LEU A 135 16.22 -16.42 8.35
CA LEU A 135 17.21 -15.35 8.40
C LEU A 135 17.99 -15.50 9.70
N SER A 136 19.04 -16.31 9.66
CA SER A 136 20.11 -16.30 10.65
C SER A 136 20.79 -14.93 10.65
N PHE A 137 20.14 -13.94 11.27
CA PHE A 137 20.79 -12.70 11.64
C PHE A 137 21.77 -13.06 12.76
N GLN A 138 23.05 -13.23 12.40
CA GLN A 138 24.12 -13.12 13.38
C GLN A 138 24.09 -11.69 13.93
N ILE A 139 23.40 -11.52 15.06
CA ILE A 139 23.52 -10.33 15.87
C ILE A 139 24.93 -10.39 16.43
N GLY A 140 25.85 -9.64 15.83
CA GLY A 140 27.18 -9.43 16.38
C GLY A 140 27.03 -8.79 17.75
N SER A 141 27.24 -9.57 18.80
CA SER A 141 27.37 -9.10 20.16
C SER A 141 28.51 -8.09 20.21
N SER A 142 28.17 -6.82 20.30
CA SER A 142 29.12 -5.79 20.71
C SER A 142 29.30 -5.96 22.22
N THR A 143 30.32 -6.71 22.60
CA THR A 143 30.84 -6.79 23.97
C THR A 143 31.27 -5.40 24.42
N LEU A 144 30.72 -4.94 25.55
CA LEU A 144 31.38 -4.03 26.48
C LEU A 144 32.01 -4.88 27.58
#